data_AF-A0A517MVS6-F1
#
_entry.id   AF-A0A517MVS6-F1
#
_cell.length_a   1.000
_cell.length_b   1.000
_cell.length_c   1.000
_cell.angle_alpha   90.00
_cell.angle_beta   90.00
_cell.angle_gamma   90.00
#
_symmetry.space_group_name_H-M   'P 1'
#
loop_
_entity.id
_entity.type
_entity.pdbx_description
1 polymer ?
#
loop_
_entity_poly.entity_id
_entity_poly.type
_entity_poly.pdbx_seq_one_letter_code
_entity_poly.pdbx_strand_id
1 'polypeptide(L)'
;MKTPAIAAITLFASLMASAASAQCQDATAGYTYKQSYMANSMWPSQYIPAARSGINSAFCGMVNNGWRRQNLMGDYHFKNDSQELTESGRLKAEWVLSQAPMQRRNLFVQRTGEEEQTAQRVQSVQEFAANITTDGNPAVINETEVREVGSPAALVDKTFVGFSENRPLPVLPAHTGGLSGN
;
A
#
# COMPACT_ATOMS: atom_id res chain seq x y z
N MET A 1 41.09 72.11 35.61
CA MET A 1 41.22 72.55 37.02
C MET A 1 40.19 71.78 37.84
N LYS A 2 40.65 70.94 38.79
CA LYS A 2 39.96 70.37 39.96
C LYS A 2 38.75 69.40 39.78
N THR A 3 39.04 68.09 39.85
CA THR A 3 38.54 67.05 40.79
C THR A 3 37.03 66.78 41.02
N PRO A 4 36.66 65.55 41.48
CA PRO A 4 35.63 64.70 40.86
C PRO A 4 34.44 64.35 41.77
N ALA A 5 33.38 63.75 41.22
CA ALA A 5 32.29 63.14 41.98
C ALA A 5 32.31 61.62 41.84
N ILE A 6 32.83 60.98 42.89
CA ILE A 6 32.71 59.56 43.24
C ILE A 6 31.36 59.39 43.93
N ALA A 7 30.57 58.39 43.53
CA ALA A 7 29.50 57.81 44.35
C ALA A 7 29.41 56.33 43.97
N ALA A 8 30.18 55.45 44.61
CA ALA A 8 29.90 54.84 45.91
C ALA A 8 28.72 53.88 45.86
N ILE A 9 29.10 52.61 45.71
CA ILE A 9 28.32 51.38 45.89
C ILE A 9 27.79 51.35 47.33
N THR A 10 26.47 51.21 47.51
CA THR A 10 25.89 50.65 48.73
C THR A 10 24.87 49.57 48.40
N LEU A 11 25.31 48.36 48.73
CA LEU A 11 24.61 47.10 48.79
C LEU A 11 23.50 47.19 49.86
N PHE A 12 22.23 47.00 49.49
CA PHE A 12 21.21 46.56 50.44
C PHE A 12 20.31 45.53 49.76
N ALA A 13 20.60 44.27 50.06
CA ALA A 13 19.79 43.13 49.72
C ALA A 13 18.45 43.23 50.47
N SER A 14 17.36 43.51 49.76
CA SER A 14 16.01 43.24 50.26
C SER A 14 15.55 41.88 49.73
N LEU A 15 15.25 41.01 50.69
CA LEU A 15 14.75 39.66 50.51
C LEU A 15 13.61 39.61 49.48
N MET A 16 13.83 38.89 48.39
CA MET A 16 12.75 38.30 47.60
C MET A 16 12.16 37.17 48.45
N ALA A 17 11.21 37.50 49.32
CA ALA A 17 10.26 36.53 49.81
C ALA A 17 9.40 36.12 48.60
N SER A 18 9.79 35.06 47.90
CA SER A 18 8.92 34.39 46.96
C SER A 18 7.73 33.87 47.77
N ALA A 19 6.63 34.61 47.78
CA ALA A 19 5.35 34.03 48.06
C ALA A 19 5.13 33.00 46.95
N ALA A 20 5.49 31.74 47.23
CA ALA A 20 4.95 30.61 46.51
C ALA A 20 3.46 30.63 46.80
N SER A 21 2.69 31.38 46.00
CA SER A 21 1.29 31.08 45.85
C SER A 21 1.25 29.69 45.23
N ALA A 22 1.03 28.69 46.07
CA ALA A 22 0.44 27.45 45.61
C ALA A 22 -0.89 27.87 44.95
N GLN A 23 -0.89 28.01 43.63
CA GLN A 23 -2.11 28.07 42.84
C GLN A 23 -2.78 26.71 43.01
N CYS A 24 -3.54 26.59 44.09
CA CYS A 24 -4.49 25.51 44.27
C CYS A 24 -5.55 25.68 43.18
N GLN A 25 -5.63 24.64 42.34
CA GLN A 25 -6.68 24.44 41.34
C GLN A 25 -6.67 25.46 40.20
N ASP A 26 -5.69 25.28 39.33
CA ASP A 26 -5.89 25.66 37.93
C ASP A 26 -7.15 24.91 37.43
N ALA A 27 -8.19 25.64 37.02
CA ALA A 27 -9.46 25.05 36.55
C ALA A 27 -9.25 24.08 35.37
N THR A 28 -8.09 24.16 34.72
CA THR A 28 -7.59 23.23 33.71
C THR A 28 -7.25 21.84 34.28
N ALA A 29 -6.80 21.71 35.54
CA ALA A 29 -6.42 20.44 36.16
C ALA A 29 -7.66 19.57 36.50
N GLY A 30 -8.75 20.19 36.96
CA GLY A 30 -10.01 19.49 37.18
C GLY A 30 -10.70 19.08 35.88
N TYR A 31 -10.61 19.95 34.86
CA TYR A 31 -11.13 19.71 33.51
C TYR A 31 -10.41 18.53 32.84
N THR A 32 -9.08 18.46 32.95
CA THR A 32 -8.26 17.38 32.39
C THR A 32 -8.50 16.03 33.10
N TYR A 33 -8.61 15.98 34.42
CA TYR A 33 -8.93 14.73 35.13
C TYR A 33 -10.29 14.14 34.72
N LYS A 34 -11.33 14.99 34.64
CA LYS A 34 -12.67 14.55 34.22
C LYS A 34 -12.66 14.04 32.78
N GLN A 35 -11.93 14.71 31.88
CA GLN A 35 -11.76 14.24 30.50
C GLN A 35 -11.01 12.90 30.42
N SER A 36 -9.90 12.74 31.15
CA SER A 36 -9.15 11.49 31.19
C SER A 36 -9.98 10.33 31.76
N TYR A 37 -10.76 10.58 32.82
CA TYR A 37 -11.67 9.58 33.38
C TYR A 37 -12.75 9.18 32.36
N MET A 38 -13.37 10.16 31.68
CA MET A 38 -14.36 9.88 30.63
C MET A 38 -13.75 9.11 29.46
N ALA A 39 -12.56 9.50 28.99
CA ALA A 39 -11.82 8.80 27.94
C ALA A 39 -11.45 7.36 28.31
N ASN A 40 -11.06 7.12 29.57
CA ASN A 40 -10.80 5.77 30.07
C ASN A 40 -12.09 4.96 30.20
N SER A 41 -13.20 5.56 30.65
CA SER A 41 -14.48 4.85 30.78
C SER A 41 -15.06 4.40 29.44
N MET A 42 -14.78 5.14 28.37
CA MET A 42 -15.23 4.79 27.03
C MET A 42 -14.23 3.87 26.30
N TRP A 43 -13.02 3.69 26.85
CA TRP A 43 -12.00 2.81 26.29
C TRP A 43 -12.48 1.36 26.23
N PRO A 44 -12.29 0.64 25.09
CA PRO A 44 -11.63 1.05 23.85
C PRO A 44 -12.60 1.54 22.74
N SER A 45 -13.89 1.67 23.03
CA SER A 45 -14.96 1.83 22.02
C SER A 45 -14.78 3.04 21.11
N GLN A 46 -14.21 4.15 21.61
CA GLN A 46 -13.98 5.38 20.84
C GLN A 46 -12.98 5.21 19.70
N TYR A 47 -12.03 4.29 19.83
CA TYR A 47 -10.98 4.10 18.83
C TYR A 47 -11.36 3.05 17.77
N ILE A 48 -12.30 2.16 18.08
CA ILE A 48 -12.68 1.05 17.21
C ILE A 48 -13.21 1.52 15.85
N PRO A 49 -14.15 2.49 15.74
CA PRO A 49 -14.66 2.94 14.43
C PRO A 49 -13.57 3.54 13.55
N ALA A 50 -12.71 4.39 14.12
CA ALA A 50 -11.60 5.01 13.39
C ALA A 50 -10.58 3.97 12.92
N ALA A 51 -10.22 3.03 13.80
CA ALA A 51 -9.32 1.93 13.46
C ALA A 51 -9.89 1.05 12.34
N ARG A 52 -11.18 0.68 12.41
CA ARG A 52 -11.87 -0.10 11.36
C ARG A 52 -11.89 0.65 10.02
N SER A 53 -12.19 1.95 10.05
CA SER A 53 -12.18 2.79 8.84
C SER A 53 -10.77 2.83 8.20
N GLY A 54 -9.73 3.00 9.00
CA GLY A 54 -8.34 2.99 8.54
C GLY A 54 -7.91 1.64 7.93
N ILE A 55 -8.30 0.53 8.55
CA ILE A 55 -8.01 -0.82 8.02
C ILE A 55 -8.77 -1.05 6.71
N ASN A 56 -10.05 -0.70 6.66
CA ASN A 56 -10.88 -0.88 5.47
C ASN A 56 -10.39 -0.03 4.30
N SER A 57 -9.98 1.23 4.54
CA SER A 57 -9.47 2.10 3.49
C SER A 57 -8.14 1.58 2.93
N ALA A 58 -7.25 1.09 3.79
CA ALA A 58 -6.01 0.43 3.37
C ALA A 58 -6.31 -0.82 2.52
N PHE A 59 -7.26 -1.65 2.94
CA PHE A 59 -7.66 -2.85 2.20
C PHE A 59 -8.25 -2.52 0.83
N CYS A 60 -9.12 -1.51 0.75
CA CYS A 60 -9.63 -1.01 -0.52
C CYS A 60 -8.48 -0.56 -1.45
N GLY A 61 -7.47 0.14 -0.91
CA GLY A 61 -6.27 0.51 -1.65
C GLY A 61 -5.48 -0.70 -2.16
N MET A 62 -5.29 -1.72 -1.33
CA MET A 62 -4.62 -2.98 -1.70
C MET A 62 -5.38 -3.72 -2.80
N VAL A 63 -6.70 -3.82 -2.71
CA VAL A 63 -7.55 -4.44 -3.74
C VAL A 63 -7.44 -3.67 -5.06
N ASN A 64 -7.52 -2.33 -5.03
CA ASN A 64 -7.38 -1.51 -6.22
C ASN A 64 -6.02 -1.68 -6.89
N ASN A 65 -4.94 -1.71 -6.10
CA ASN A 65 -3.59 -1.95 -6.61
C ASN A 65 -3.41 -3.37 -7.16
N GLY A 66 -4.03 -4.37 -6.52
CA GLY A 66 -4.07 -5.75 -7.00
C GLY A 66 -4.71 -5.85 -8.38
N TRP A 67 -5.88 -5.24 -8.57
CA TRP A 67 -6.52 -5.15 -9.89
C TRP A 67 -5.69 -4.39 -10.91
N ARG A 68 -5.09 -3.26 -10.52
CA ARG A 68 -4.21 -2.48 -11.41
C ARG A 68 -3.02 -3.32 -11.89
N ARG A 69 -2.42 -4.13 -11.01
CA ARG A 69 -1.31 -5.02 -11.36
C ARG A 69 -1.76 -6.21 -12.18
N GLN A 70 -2.92 -6.79 -11.89
CA GLN A 70 -3.47 -7.90 -12.68
C GLN A 70 -3.76 -7.46 -14.12
N ASN A 71 -4.29 -6.26 -14.31
CA ASN A 71 -4.63 -5.70 -15.61
C ASN A 71 -3.47 -4.94 -16.28
N LEU A 72 -2.27 -5.00 -15.69
CA LEU A 72 -1.06 -4.41 -16.25
C LEU A 72 -0.54 -5.26 -17.42
N MET A 73 -0.22 -4.61 -18.52
CA MET A 73 0.51 -5.18 -19.65
C MET A 73 1.95 -4.64 -19.62
N GLY A 74 2.87 -5.47 -19.12
CA GLY A 74 4.31 -5.26 -19.20
C GLY A 74 4.92 -5.70 -20.54
N ASP A 75 6.25 -5.72 -20.58
CA ASP A 75 7.04 -5.89 -21.82
C ASP A 75 6.79 -7.21 -22.54
N TYR A 76 6.53 -8.32 -21.83
CA TYR A 76 6.32 -9.63 -22.46
C TYR A 76 4.98 -9.75 -23.20
N HIS A 77 4.06 -8.79 -23.02
CA HIS A 77 2.83 -8.74 -23.81
C HIS A 77 3.03 -8.11 -25.17
N PHE A 78 4.18 -7.47 -25.41
CA PHE A 78 4.51 -6.78 -26.64
C PHE A 78 5.69 -7.45 -27.34
N LYS A 79 5.70 -7.39 -28.66
CA LYS A 79 6.88 -7.77 -29.44
C LYS A 79 7.94 -6.67 -29.34
N ASN A 80 9.18 -7.04 -29.07
CA ASN A 80 10.27 -6.06 -28.91
C ASN A 80 10.50 -5.20 -30.16
N ASP A 81 10.31 -5.78 -31.36
CA ASP A 81 10.64 -5.10 -32.61
C ASP A 81 9.52 -4.20 -33.12
N SER A 82 8.25 -4.63 -33.00
CA SER A 82 7.10 -3.93 -33.60
C SER A 82 6.14 -3.29 -32.60
N GLN A 83 6.33 -3.49 -31.29
CA GLN A 83 5.42 -3.03 -30.22
C GLN A 83 3.96 -3.50 -30.38
N GLU A 84 3.70 -4.47 -31.26
CA GLU A 84 2.40 -5.12 -31.41
C GLU A 84 2.12 -6.07 -30.25
N LEU A 85 0.83 -6.30 -29.94
CA LEU A 85 0.45 -7.33 -28.99
C LEU A 85 0.86 -8.73 -29.48
N THR A 86 1.55 -9.42 -28.58
CA THR A 86 1.77 -10.87 -28.63
C THR A 86 0.48 -11.63 -28.38
N GLU A 87 0.48 -12.94 -28.63
CA GLU A 87 -0.67 -13.79 -28.31
C GLU A 87 -1.03 -13.76 -26.83
N SER A 88 -0.03 -13.76 -25.93
CA SER A 88 -0.26 -13.60 -24.49
C SER A 88 -0.90 -12.27 -24.14
N GLY A 89 -0.51 -11.18 -24.81
CA GLY A 89 -1.13 -9.86 -24.62
C GLY A 89 -2.59 -9.84 -25.05
N ARG A 90 -2.89 -10.45 -26.20
CA ARG A 90 -4.26 -10.54 -26.73
C ARG A 90 -5.17 -11.32 -25.82
N LEU A 91 -4.77 -12.51 -25.40
CA LEU A 91 -5.54 -13.35 -24.48
C LEU A 91 -5.79 -12.64 -23.14
N LYS A 92 -4.80 -11.90 -22.64
CA LYS A 92 -4.95 -11.12 -21.41
C LYS A 92 -5.96 -9.98 -21.59
N ALA A 93 -5.83 -9.20 -22.66
CA ALA A 93 -6.76 -8.11 -22.96
C ALA A 93 -8.19 -8.64 -23.15
N GLU A 94 -8.35 -9.76 -23.86
CA GLU A 94 -9.64 -10.42 -24.04
C GLU A 94 -10.26 -10.84 -22.70
N TRP A 95 -9.49 -11.49 -21.83
CA TRP A 95 -9.97 -11.88 -20.49
C TRP A 95 -10.38 -10.67 -19.65
N VAL A 96 -9.58 -9.60 -19.64
CA VAL A 96 -9.91 -8.39 -18.87
C VAL A 96 -11.20 -7.74 -19.39
N LEU A 97 -11.37 -7.66 -20.71
CA LEU A 97 -12.53 -6.98 -21.30
C LEU A 97 -13.82 -7.81 -21.24
N SER A 98 -13.71 -9.15 -21.29
CA SER A 98 -14.87 -10.05 -21.29
C SER A 98 -15.25 -10.54 -19.88
N GLN A 99 -14.28 -11.04 -19.11
CA GLN A 99 -14.51 -11.78 -17.87
C GLN A 99 -14.38 -10.93 -16.61
N ALA A 100 -13.58 -9.84 -16.64
CA ALA A 100 -13.42 -9.02 -15.44
C ALA A 100 -14.73 -8.29 -15.09
N PRO A 101 -14.97 -7.99 -13.80
CA PRO A 101 -16.12 -7.21 -13.37
C PRO A 101 -16.16 -5.84 -14.07
N MET A 102 -17.34 -5.37 -14.47
CA MET A 102 -17.49 -4.14 -15.29
C MET A 102 -16.72 -2.93 -14.76
N GLN A 103 -16.72 -2.71 -13.43
CA GLN A 103 -16.01 -1.60 -12.78
C GLN A 103 -14.46 -1.71 -12.81
N ARG A 104 -13.94 -2.86 -13.23
CA ARG A 104 -12.51 -3.21 -13.24
C ARG A 104 -11.98 -3.52 -14.64
N ARG A 105 -12.76 -3.30 -15.70
CA ARG A 105 -12.36 -3.51 -17.10
C ARG A 105 -11.48 -2.36 -17.62
N ASN A 106 -10.44 -2.03 -16.87
CA ASN A 106 -9.45 -1.01 -17.23
C ASN A 106 -8.12 -1.70 -17.50
N LEU A 107 -7.52 -1.41 -18.65
CA LEU A 107 -6.21 -1.92 -19.03
C LEU A 107 -5.14 -0.90 -18.66
N PHE A 108 -4.00 -1.38 -18.17
CA PHE A 108 -2.86 -0.54 -17.84
C PHE A 108 -1.67 -0.93 -18.71
N VAL A 109 -1.06 0.02 -19.41
CA VAL A 109 0.14 -0.22 -20.23
C VAL A 109 1.36 0.31 -19.49
N GLN A 110 2.38 -0.54 -19.37
CA GLN A 110 3.65 -0.13 -18.77
C GLN A 110 4.39 0.83 -19.71
N ARG A 111 4.76 2.01 -19.20
CA ARG A 111 5.58 2.98 -19.93
C ARG A 111 6.99 2.44 -20.16
N THR A 112 7.51 2.66 -21.37
CA THR A 112 8.91 2.42 -21.73
C THR A 112 9.76 3.66 -21.49
N GLY A 113 11.08 3.54 -21.62
CA GLY A 113 11.98 4.70 -21.57
C GLY A 113 11.75 5.69 -22.72
N GLU A 114 11.22 5.19 -23.84
CA GLU A 114 10.86 5.97 -25.02
C GLU A 114 9.35 6.22 -25.06
N GLU A 115 8.94 7.48 -25.26
CA GLU A 115 7.53 7.88 -25.31
C GLU A 115 6.85 7.39 -26.60
N GLU A 116 7.56 7.39 -27.72
CA GLU A 116 7.05 6.91 -29.01
C GLU A 116 6.67 5.42 -28.95
N GLN A 117 7.50 4.59 -28.32
CA GLN A 117 7.19 3.17 -28.11
C GLN A 117 5.98 2.99 -27.18
N THR A 118 5.84 3.84 -26.16
CA THR A 118 4.68 3.79 -25.26
C THR A 118 3.39 4.13 -26.02
N ALA A 119 3.41 5.17 -26.85
CA ALA A 119 2.27 5.55 -27.68
C ALA A 119 1.87 4.43 -28.65
N GLN A 120 2.83 3.78 -29.30
CA GLN A 120 2.57 2.63 -30.18
C GLN A 120 1.94 1.45 -29.42
N ARG A 121 2.43 1.14 -28.21
CA ARG A 121 1.83 0.10 -27.35
C ARG A 121 0.39 0.44 -27.00
N VAL A 122 0.12 1.66 -26.55
CA VAL A 122 -1.23 2.12 -26.21
C VAL A 122 -2.15 2.04 -27.43
N GLN A 123 -1.69 2.48 -28.60
CA GLN A 123 -2.44 2.41 -29.84
C GLN A 123 -2.78 0.96 -30.20
N SER A 124 -1.80 0.05 -30.17
CA SER A 124 -2.01 -1.37 -30.50
C SER A 124 -3.07 -2.03 -29.60
N VAL A 125 -3.08 -1.68 -28.31
CA VAL A 125 -4.06 -2.15 -27.33
C VAL A 125 -5.43 -1.56 -27.62
N GLN A 126 -5.49 -0.27 -27.94
CA GLN A 126 -6.74 0.42 -28.23
C GLN A 126 -7.41 -0.13 -29.49
N GLU A 127 -6.63 -0.39 -30.54
CA GLU A 127 -7.09 -1.06 -31.77
C GLU A 127 -7.64 -2.46 -31.48
N PHE A 128 -6.95 -3.25 -30.67
CA PHE A 128 -7.42 -4.58 -30.28
C PHE A 128 -8.69 -4.52 -29.40
N ALA A 129 -8.72 -3.60 -28.43
CA ALA A 129 -9.86 -3.43 -27.53
C ALA A 129 -11.13 -2.97 -28.27
N ALA A 130 -10.98 -2.16 -29.32
CA ALA A 130 -12.07 -1.74 -30.18
C ALA A 130 -12.76 -2.91 -30.89
N ASN A 131 -12.00 -3.96 -31.23
CA ASN A 131 -12.55 -5.16 -31.89
C ASN A 131 -13.33 -6.07 -30.94
N ILE A 132 -12.99 -6.07 -29.64
CA ILE A 132 -13.61 -6.95 -28.64
C ILE A 132 -14.85 -6.31 -28.02
N THR A 133 -14.83 -5.00 -27.84
CA THR A 133 -15.87 -4.31 -27.08
C THR A 133 -17.16 -4.18 -27.91
N THR A 134 -18.06 -5.15 -27.77
CA THR A 134 -19.36 -5.19 -28.46
C THR A 134 -20.42 -4.36 -27.72
N ASP A 135 -20.23 -4.11 -26.42
CA ASP A 135 -21.23 -3.51 -25.53
C ASP A 135 -21.26 -1.96 -25.53
N GLY A 136 -20.56 -1.31 -26.46
CA GLY A 136 -20.59 0.15 -26.64
C GLY A 136 -19.88 1.00 -25.57
N ASN A 137 -19.31 0.39 -24.52
CA ASN A 137 -18.48 1.08 -23.53
C ASN A 137 -17.00 1.00 -23.92
N PRO A 138 -16.35 2.09 -24.34
CA PRO A 138 -14.94 2.03 -24.73
C PRO A 138 -14.09 1.56 -23.56
N ALA A 139 -13.20 0.59 -23.81
CA ALA A 139 -12.22 0.16 -22.84
C ALA A 139 -11.37 1.36 -22.39
N VAL A 140 -11.19 1.54 -21.09
CA VAL A 140 -10.31 2.60 -20.57
C VAL A 140 -8.89 2.05 -20.52
N ILE A 141 -8.02 2.60 -21.35
CA ILE A 141 -6.59 2.28 -21.38
C ILE A 141 -5.83 3.43 -20.70
N ASN A 142 -5.04 3.10 -19.68
CA ASN A 142 -4.22 4.07 -18.96
C ASN A 142 -2.75 3.67 -19.02
N GLU A 143 -1.87 4.66 -19.07
CA GLU A 143 -0.43 4.43 -18.91
C GLU A 143 -0.06 4.33 -17.43
N THR A 144 0.97 3.55 -17.13
CA THR A 144 1.51 3.49 -15.77
C THR A 144 3.01 3.27 -15.74
N GLU A 145 3.64 3.89 -14.74
CA GLU A 145 5.06 3.71 -14.42
C GLU A 145 5.31 2.50 -13.52
N VAL A 146 4.24 1.84 -13.06
CA VAL A 146 4.34 0.61 -12.30
C VAL A 146 4.91 -0.47 -13.22
N ARG A 147 6.16 -0.86 -12.93
CA ARG A 147 6.81 -1.95 -13.65
C ARG A 147 6.22 -3.28 -13.23
N GLU A 148 6.05 -4.15 -14.21
CA GLU A 148 5.70 -5.51 -13.91
C GLU A 148 6.89 -6.24 -13.29
N VAL A 149 6.74 -6.61 -12.01
CA VAL A 149 7.66 -7.58 -11.39
C VAL A 149 7.17 -8.97 -11.81
N GLY A 150 7.68 -9.43 -12.94
CA GLY A 150 7.48 -10.78 -13.48
C GLY A 150 8.77 -11.60 -13.36
N SER A 151 8.62 -12.91 -13.14
CA SER A 151 9.72 -13.86 -13.32
C SER A 151 9.60 -14.46 -14.72
N PRO A 152 10.69 -14.60 -15.48
CA PRO A 152 10.63 -15.19 -16.80
C PRO A 152 10.06 -16.61 -16.72
N ALA A 153 9.22 -17.00 -17.69
CA ALA A 153 8.53 -18.29 -17.68
C ALA A 153 9.51 -19.47 -17.56
N ALA A 154 10.67 -19.38 -18.20
CA ALA A 154 11.73 -20.40 -18.11
C ALA A 154 12.27 -20.59 -16.68
N LEU A 155 12.35 -19.53 -15.87
CA LEU A 155 12.75 -19.63 -14.47
C LEU A 155 11.66 -20.32 -13.64
N VAL A 156 10.40 -19.94 -13.87
CA VAL A 156 9.25 -20.53 -13.17
C VAL A 156 9.13 -22.02 -13.50
N ASP A 157 9.26 -22.37 -14.78
CA ASP A 157 9.23 -23.75 -15.26
C ASP A 157 10.36 -24.58 -14.65
N LYS A 158 11.60 -24.08 -14.72
CA LYS A 158 12.75 -24.73 -14.09
C LYS A 158 12.55 -24.97 -12.58
N THR A 159 11.93 -24.00 -11.89
CA THR A 159 11.64 -24.13 -10.46
C THR A 159 10.56 -25.18 -10.21
N PHE A 160 9.51 -25.21 -11.03
CA PHE A 160 8.41 -26.18 -10.89
C PHE A 160 8.87 -27.60 -11.20
N VAL A 161 9.60 -27.78 -12.30
CA VAL A 161 10.20 -29.06 -12.69
C VAL A 161 11.15 -29.55 -11.60
N GLY A 162 12.11 -28.71 -11.19
CA GLY A 162 13.07 -29.07 -10.16
C GLY A 162 12.43 -29.37 -8.80
N PHE A 163 11.36 -28.65 -8.43
CA PHE A 163 10.57 -28.99 -7.26
C PHE A 163 9.91 -30.35 -7.42
N SER A 164 9.23 -30.60 -8.54
CA SER A 164 8.52 -31.85 -8.79
C SER A 164 9.44 -33.06 -8.73
N GLU A 165 10.63 -32.95 -9.32
CA GLU A 165 11.65 -34.02 -9.36
C GLU A 165 12.27 -34.30 -7.98
N ASN A 166 12.46 -33.28 -7.14
CA ASN A 166 13.07 -33.41 -5.82
C ASN A 166 12.06 -33.56 -4.66
N ARG A 167 10.77 -33.78 -4.94
CA ARG A 167 9.78 -33.98 -3.86
C ARG A 167 10.05 -35.31 -3.13
N PRO A 168 10.22 -35.32 -1.80
CA PRO A 168 10.24 -36.56 -1.05
C PRO A 168 8.89 -37.27 -1.20
N LEU A 169 8.92 -38.60 -1.27
CA LEU A 169 7.71 -39.40 -1.34
C LEU A 169 6.82 -39.10 -0.12
N PRO A 170 5.51 -38.85 -0.29
CA PRO A 170 4.61 -38.62 0.83
C PRO A 170 4.51 -39.90 1.67
N VAL A 171 4.95 -39.84 2.92
CA VAL A 171 4.88 -40.97 3.87
C VAL A 171 3.87 -40.63 4.96
N LEU A 172 2.95 -41.56 5.25
CA LEU A 172 2.08 -41.44 6.42
C LEU A 172 2.92 -41.65 7.69
N PRO A 173 2.70 -40.86 8.76
CA PRO A 173 3.31 -41.15 10.05
C PRO A 173 2.89 -42.55 10.52
N ALA A 174 3.83 -43.31 11.08
CA ALA A 174 3.56 -44.67 11.56
C ALA A 174 2.42 -44.65 12.59
N HIS A 175 1.38 -45.46 12.37
CA HIS A 175 0.27 -45.61 13.30
C HIS A 175 0.78 -46.31 14.57
N THR A 176 0.94 -45.57 15.67
CA THR A 176 1.20 -46.15 17.01
C THR A 176 -0.09 -46.75 17.56
N GLY A 177 -0.53 -47.86 16.98
CA GLY A 177 -1.61 -48.68 17.52
C GLY A 177 -1.10 -49.42 18.75
N GLY A 178 -1.28 -48.82 19.94
CA GLY A 178 -0.95 -49.44 21.22
C GLY A 178 -1.86 -50.63 21.50
N LEU A 179 -1.45 -51.82 21.09
CA LEU A 179 -1.97 -53.07 21.64
C LEU A 179 -1.21 -53.36 22.94
N SER A 180 -1.65 -52.72 24.03
CA SER A 180 -1.29 -53.12 25.39
C SER A 180 -2.11 -54.37 25.75
N GLY A 181 -1.58 -55.54 25.40
CA GLY A 181 -2.09 -56.83 25.83
C GLY A 181 -1.04 -57.57 26.66
N ASN A 182 -1.06 -57.34 27.98
CA ASN A 182 -0.79 -58.32 29.04
C ASN A 182 -1.01 -57.67 30.41
#